data_AF-A0A7X2MUF5-F1
#
_entry.id   AF-A0A7X2MUF5-F1
#
_cell.length_a   1.000
_cell.length_b   1.000
_cell.length_c   1.000
_cell.angle_alpha   90.00
_cell.angle_beta   90.00
_cell.angle_gamma   90.00
#
_symmetry.space_group_name_H-M   'P 1'
#
loop_
_entity.id
_entity.type
_entity.pdbx_description
1 polymer ?
#
loop_
_entity_poly.entity_id
_entity_poly.type
_entity_poly.pdbx_seq_one_letter_code
_entity_poly.pdbx_strand_id
1 'polypeptide(L)' 'IYSVPDIHSDRLQGRILVTTYAYVFLIDILVGILWKSIRCAIDGVIITSIENETVLGLGEWDPPGGWEPFKLDLKTGIPI' A
#
# COMPACT_ATOMS: atom_id res chain seq x y z
N ILE A 1 0.43 3.49 17.87
CA ILE A 1 0.00 4.75 17.21
C ILE A 1 1.11 5.11 16.25
N TYR A 2 0.86 5.07 14.93
CA TYR A 2 1.85 5.54 13.97
C TYR A 2 1.97 7.06 14.10
N SER A 3 3.18 7.58 14.29
CA SER A 3 3.43 9.02 14.34
C SER A 3 3.10 9.62 12.98
N VAL A 4 2.19 10.59 12.94
CA VAL A 4 1.92 11.38 11.74
C VAL A 4 3.18 12.19 11.43
N PRO A 5 3.75 12.12 10.22
CA PRO A 5 4.92 12.91 9.86
C PRO A 5 4.64 14.41 10.02
N ASP A 6 5.65 15.17 10.47
CA ASP A 6 5.57 16.62 10.52
C ASP A 6 5.48 17.20 9.10
N ILE A 7 4.38 17.89 8.81
CA ILE A 7 4.10 18.52 7.52
C ILE A 7 5.10 19.66 7.19
N HIS A 8 5.80 20.20 8.18
CA HIS A 8 6.82 21.23 7.99
C HIS A 8 8.25 20.67 7.85
N SER A 9 8.42 19.35 7.95
CA SER A 9 9.72 18.72 7.77
C SER A 9 10.18 18.81 6.31
N ASP A 10 11.43 19.24 6.10
CA ASP A 10 12.10 19.26 4.79
C ASP A 10 12.49 17.84 4.31
N ARG A 11 12.46 16.88 5.24
CA ARG A 11 12.69 15.46 4.98
C ARG A 11 11.45 14.68 5.37
N LEU A 12 10.89 13.91 4.43
CA LEU A 12 10.12 12.74 4.83
C LEU A 12 11.08 11.87 5.68
N GLN A 13 10.60 11.18 6.70
CA GLN A 13 11.36 10.17 7.42
C GLN A 13 10.46 8.95 7.60
N GLY A 14 10.94 7.78 7.17
CA GLY A 14 10.24 6.51 7.34
C GLY A 14 9.84 5.81 6.05
N ARG A 15 8.94 4.84 6.19
CA ARG A 15 8.42 4.01 5.11
C ARG A 15 7.01 4.46 4.74
N ILE A 16 6.72 4.53 3.45
CA ILE A 16 5.42 4.90 2.90
C ILE A 16 4.87 3.78 2.04
N LEU A 17 3.57 3.55 2.14
CA LEU A 17 2.84 2.78 1.13
C LEU A 17 2.44 3.72 0.00
N VAL A 18 2.74 3.32 -1.23
CA VAL A 18 2.32 4.03 -2.45
C VAL A 18 1.48 3.10 -3.28
N THR A 19 0.30 3.57 -3.69
CA THR A 19 -0.57 2.85 -4.61
C THR A 19 -0.47 3.43 -6.01
N THR A 20 -0.47 2.54 -6.98
CA THR A 20 -0.81 2.87 -8.37
C THR A 20 -2.24 2.39 -8.64
N TYR A 21 -2.70 2.49 -9.88
CA TYR A 21 -3.98 1.94 -10.29
C TYR A 21 -4.08 0.40 -10.14
N ALA A 22 -2.95 -0.33 -9.97
CA ALA A 22 -2.94 -1.80 -9.98
C ALA A 22 -2.04 -2.48 -8.92
N TYR A 23 -1.16 -1.72 -8.25
CA TYR A 23 -0.12 -2.26 -7.37
C TYR A 23 0.08 -1.39 -6.13
N VAL A 24 0.53 -2.04 -5.05
CA VAL A 24 1.01 -1.41 -3.83
C VAL A 24 2.53 -1.56 -3.76
N PHE A 25 3.20 -0.52 -3.30
CA PHE A 25 4.64 -0.51 -3.02
C PHE A 25 4.86 -0.10 -1.57
N LEU A 26 5.83 -0.73 -0.90
CA LEU A 26 6.43 -0.17 0.30
C LEU A 26 7.76 0.47 -0.09
N ILE A 27 7.87 1.76 0.15
CA ILE A 27 9.05 2.55 -0.18
C ILE A 27 9.65 3.04 1.13
N ASP A 28 10.93 2.75 1.34
CA ASP A 28 11.75 3.49 2.27
C ASP A 28 12.37 4.66 1.52
N ILE A 29 12.18 5.87 2.02
CA ILE A 29 12.62 7.07 1.31
C ILE A 29 14.15 7.20 1.16
N LEU A 30 14.93 6.49 1.98
CA LEU A 30 16.39 6.53 1.94
C LEU A 30 16.93 5.36 1.13
N VAL A 31 16.27 4.20 1.21
CA VAL A 31 16.75 2.95 0.61
C VAL A 31 16.08 2.66 -0.75
N GLY A 32 14.91 3.23 -1.01
CA GLY A 32 14.10 2.99 -2.21
C GLY A 32 12.99 1.95 -1.99
N ILE A 33 12.65 1.21 -3.04
CA ILE A 33 11.54 0.24 -3.02
C ILE A 33 11.96 -0.99 -2.22
N LEU A 34 11.23 -1.28 -1.14
CA LEU A 34 11.42 -2.49 -0.33
C LEU A 34 10.68 -3.69 -0.94
N TRP A 35 9.43 -3.50 -1.37
CA TRP A 35 8.67 -4.51 -2.10
C TRP A 35 7.59 -3.89 -2.98
N LYS A 36 7.12 -4.70 -3.93
CA LYS A 36 5.96 -4.45 -4.79
C LYS A 36 5.00 -5.64 -4.66
N SER A 37 3.72 -5.38 -4.47
CA SER A 37 2.69 -6.40 -4.43
C SER A 37 2.50 -7.09 -5.79
N ILE A 38 1.80 -8.22 -5.79
CA ILE A 38 1.15 -8.69 -7.02
C ILE A 38 0.09 -7.68 -7.48
N ARG A 39 -0.44 -7.87 -8.69
CA ARG A 39 -1.56 -7.05 -9.17
C ARG A 39 -2.75 -7.23 -8.23
N CYS A 40 -3.24 -6.14 -7.67
CA CYS A 40 -4.37 -6.12 -6.73
C CYS A 40 -5.60 -5.39 -7.31
N ALA A 41 -5.46 -4.74 -8.46
CA ALA A 41 -6.55 -4.08 -9.19
C ALA A 41 -6.18 -3.91 -10.67
N ILE A 42 -7.09 -3.37 -11.47
CA ILE A 42 -6.84 -2.93 -12.84
C ILE A 42 -7.14 -1.45 -13.09
N ASP A 43 -7.81 -0.76 -12.16
CA ASP A 43 -8.15 0.68 -12.31
C ASP A 43 -7.87 1.53 -11.05
N GLY A 44 -8.00 0.96 -9.84
CA GLY A 44 -7.77 1.72 -8.61
C GLY A 44 -7.41 0.85 -7.42
N VAL A 45 -6.57 1.37 -6.54
CA VAL A 45 -6.19 0.70 -5.29
C VAL A 45 -6.32 1.67 -4.13
N ILE A 46 -7.07 1.27 -3.10
CA ILE A 46 -7.26 2.01 -1.85
C ILE A 46 -6.72 1.17 -0.69
N ILE A 47 -5.87 1.75 0.14
CA ILE A 47 -5.47 1.15 1.42
C ILE A 47 -6.46 1.64 2.48
N THR A 48 -7.14 0.71 3.14
CA THR A 48 -8.19 1.03 4.13
C THR A 48 -7.63 1.08 5.54
N SER A 49 -6.75 0.15 5.91
CA SER A 49 -6.04 0.15 7.19
C SER A 49 -4.76 -0.69 7.17
N ILE A 50 -3.93 -0.50 8.19
CA ILE A 50 -2.79 -1.37 8.48
C ILE A 50 -2.95 -1.86 9.92
N GLU A 51 -3.14 -3.16 10.08
CA GLU A 51 -3.47 -3.80 11.36
C GLU A 51 -2.65 -5.08 11.49
N ASN A 52 -2.03 -5.29 12.65
CA ASN A 52 -1.33 -6.54 12.97
C ASN A 52 -0.39 -7.05 11.86
N GLU A 53 0.48 -6.18 11.34
CA GLU A 53 1.41 -6.47 10.24
C GLU A 53 0.73 -6.85 8.91
N THR A 54 -0.55 -6.54 8.76
CA THR A 54 -1.35 -6.75 7.53
C THR A 54 -1.75 -5.41 6.94
N VAL A 55 -1.58 -5.27 5.63
CA VAL A 55 -2.14 -4.17 4.84
C VAL A 55 -3.50 -4.62 4.31
N LEU A 56 -4.56 -3.90 4.67
CA LEU A 56 -5.90 -4.12 4.14
C LEU A 56 -6.20 -3.08 3.06
N GLY A 57 -6.79 -3.53 1.96
CA GLY A 57 -7.16 -2.64 0.87
C GLY A 57 -8.28 -3.16 0.00
N LEU A 58 -8.70 -2.31 -0.93
CA LEU A 58 -9.68 -2.60 -1.96
C LEU A 58 -9.05 -2.33 -3.33
N GLY A 59 -9.29 -3.22 -4.28
CA GLY A 59 -8.87 -3.07 -5.66
C GLY A 59 -10.06 -3.06 -6.61
N GLU A 60 -10.07 -2.13 -7.57
CA GLU A 60 -11.13 -2.01 -8.57
C GLU A 60 -10.86 -2.88 -9.81
N TRP A 61 -11.83 -3.71 -10.16
CA TRP A 61 -11.74 -4.73 -11.22
C TRP A 61 -12.67 -4.52 -12.43
N ASP A 62 -12.81 -3.28 -12.91
CA ASP A 62 -13.63 -2.98 -14.10
C ASP A 62 -12.99 -3.46 -15.42
N PRO A 63 -13.60 -4.40 -16.19
CA PRO A 63 -14.87 -5.16 -16.01
C PRO A 63 -14.71 -6.62 -15.46
N PRO A 64 -15.72 -7.21 -14.75
CA PRO A 64 -17.10 -6.73 -14.59
C PRO A 64 -17.26 -5.56 -13.61
N GLY A 65 -16.18 -5.10 -12.98
CA GLY A 65 -16.19 -3.99 -12.03
C GLY A 65 -16.30 -4.48 -10.60
N GLY A 66 -16.05 -3.56 -9.68
CA GLY A 66 -16.22 -3.76 -8.25
C GLY A 66 -14.92 -3.66 -7.48
N TRP A 67 -15.06 -3.10 -6.28
CA TRP A 67 -14.00 -2.97 -5.30
C TRP A 67 -13.91 -4.28 -4.51
N GLU A 68 -12.93 -5.10 -4.82
CA GLU A 68 -12.68 -6.36 -4.13
C GLU A 68 -11.63 -6.20 -3.03
N PRO A 69 -11.85 -6.78 -1.83
CA PRO A 69 -10.89 -6.70 -0.76
C PRO A 69 -9.65 -7.56 -1.03
N PHE A 70 -8.49 -7.02 -0.66
CA PHE A 70 -7.24 -7.78 -0.61
C PHE A 70 -6.53 -7.54 0.71
N LYS A 71 -5.65 -8.48 1.04
CA LYS A 71 -4.75 -8.39 2.20
C LYS A 71 -3.34 -8.72 1.76
N LEU A 72 -2.37 -7.97 2.28
CA LEU A 72 -0.95 -8.23 2.05
C LEU A 72 -0.23 -8.30 3.39
N ASP A 73 0.74 -9.20 3.51
CA ASP A 73 1.73 -9.14 4.57
C ASP A 73 2.57 -7.85 4.43
N LEU A 74 2.66 -7.04 5.49
CA LEU A 74 3.33 -5.73 5.47
C LEU A 74 4.84 -5.83 5.22
N LYS A 75 5.47 -6.94 5.62
CA LYS A 75 6.92 -7.14 5.51
C LYS A 75 7.33 -7.54 4.10
N THR A 76 6.47 -8.29 3.41
CA THR A 76 6.81 -8.95 2.14
C THR A 76 5.99 -8.47 0.94
N GLY A 77 4.80 -7.91 1.17
CA GLY A 77 3.86 -7.55 0.10
C GLY A 77 3.16 -8.75 -0.55
N ILE A 78 3.24 -9.94 0.06
CA ILE A 78 2.63 -11.19 -0.45
C ILE A 78 1.18 -11.30 0.07
N PRO A 79 0.21 -11.79 -0.75
CA PRO A 79 -1.17 -12.00 -0.31
C PRO A 79 -1.33 -12.99 0.85
N ILE A 80 -2.31 -12.73 1.73
CA ILE A 80 -2.68 -13.59 2.87
C ILE A 80 -4.19 -13.74 3.06
#